data_AF-A0A5C3KM45-F1
#
_entry.id   AF-A0A5C3KM45-F1
#
_cell.length_a   1.000
_cell.length_b   1.000
_cell.length_c   1.000
_cell.angle_alpha   90.00
_cell.angle_beta   90.00
_cell.angle_gamma   90.00
#
_symmetry.space_group_name_H-M   'P 1'
#
loop_
_entity.id
_entity.type
_entity.pdbx_description
1 polymer ?
#
loop_
_entity_poly.entity_id
_entity_poly.type
_entity_poly.pdbx_seq_one_letter_code
_entity_poly.pdbx_strand_id
1 'polypeptide(L)'
;MADFCNKSPHPWTLAGDVNATVSTKERASGGTDARAQYLGFLQKTKGHNKSTESGNIIDRVVTSADTLLDSFIEVGKKPTDWVPFTDHRPIAARIMLYCPKLLETSNQNYTTLPRQQVNAPCIVVPPKTEKHKYEDFRIAIDKKTRDEGLHSIVVDSPEAFTQLYDVL
;
A
#
# COMPACT_ATOMS: atom_id res chain seq x y z
N MET A 1 -5.29 5.89 16.58
CA MET A 1 -4.53 6.44 15.43
C MET A 1 -4.44 7.96 15.47
N ALA A 2 -5.56 8.70 15.54
CA ALA A 2 -5.52 10.17 15.55
C ALA A 2 -4.64 10.77 16.65
N ASP A 3 -4.73 10.25 17.88
CA ASP A 3 -3.90 10.72 19.01
C ASP A 3 -2.40 10.46 18.79
N PHE A 4 -2.05 9.38 18.08
CA PHE A 4 -0.68 9.07 17.74
C PHE A 4 -0.13 10.10 16.73
N CYS A 5 -0.89 10.40 15.68
CA CYS A 5 -0.55 11.43 14.70
C CYS A 5 -0.42 12.82 15.34
N ASN A 6 -1.32 13.17 16.26
CA ASN A 6 -1.34 14.48 16.91
C ASN A 6 -0.25 14.67 17.96
N LYS A 7 0.20 13.59 18.61
CA LYS A 7 1.29 13.63 19.59
C LYS A 7 2.67 13.48 18.94
N SER A 8 2.72 13.18 17.64
CA SER A 8 3.98 13.02 16.94
C SER A 8 4.77 14.34 16.92
N PRO A 9 6.02 14.37 17.41
CA PRO A 9 6.87 15.55 17.29
C PRO A 9 7.44 15.72 15.87
N HIS A 10 7.23 14.73 14.99
CA HIS A 10 7.73 14.71 13.62
C HIS A 10 6.59 14.66 12.60
N PRO A 11 6.83 15.18 11.37
CA PRO A 11 5.94 14.94 10.24
C PRO A 11 5.70 13.45 10.04
N TRP A 12 4.49 13.10 9.62
CA TRP A 12 4.11 11.71 9.41
C TRP A 12 3.42 11.53 8.07
N THR A 13 3.53 10.32 7.55
CA THR A 13 2.81 9.86 6.37
C THR A 13 2.26 8.47 6.64
N LEU A 14 1.00 8.25 6.29
CA LEU A 14 0.32 6.96 6.31
C LEU A 14 -0.02 6.58 4.88
N ALA A 15 0.31 5.36 4.47
CA ALA A 15 0.01 4.84 3.14
C ALA A 15 -0.53 3.40 3.26
N GLY A 16 -1.62 3.09 2.56
CA GLY A 16 -2.16 1.74 2.50
C GLY A 16 -3.65 1.69 2.20
N ASP A 17 -4.21 0.47 2.22
CA ASP A 17 -5.64 0.23 2.07
C ASP A 17 -6.39 0.61 3.36
N VAL A 18 -7.17 1.69 3.28
CA VAL A 18 -7.99 2.21 4.37
C VAL A 18 -9.41 1.65 4.35
N ASN A 19 -9.81 0.99 3.25
CA ASN A 19 -11.17 0.49 3.04
C ASN A 19 -12.27 1.56 3.28
N ALA A 20 -11.94 2.84 3.08
CA ALA A 20 -12.84 3.96 3.28
C ALA A 20 -12.80 4.96 2.11
N THR A 21 -13.98 5.36 1.66
CA THR A 21 -14.16 6.46 0.71
C THR A 21 -14.24 7.81 1.45
N VAL A 22 -13.90 8.92 0.80
CA VAL A 22 -14.03 10.29 1.34
C VAL A 22 -15.10 11.11 0.64
N SER A 23 -15.54 10.69 -0.54
CA SER A 23 -16.50 11.43 -1.36
C SER A 23 -17.65 10.54 -1.79
N THR A 24 -18.84 11.13 -1.96
CA THR A 24 -19.99 10.45 -2.56
C THR A 24 -19.81 10.19 -4.05
N LYS A 25 -18.82 10.82 -4.69
CA LYS A 25 -18.43 10.54 -6.09
C LYS A 25 -17.56 9.29 -6.23
N GLU A 26 -16.96 8.84 -5.13
CA GLU A 26 -16.24 7.56 -5.09
C GLU A 26 -17.27 6.43 -4.98
N ARG A 27 -17.01 5.31 -5.66
CA ARG A 27 -17.86 4.11 -5.57
C ARG A 27 -17.77 3.59 -4.14
N ALA A 28 -18.92 3.39 -3.51
CA ALA A 28 -18.98 2.90 -2.13
C ALA A 28 -18.16 1.63 -1.95
N SER A 29 -17.41 1.60 -0.86
CA SER A 29 -16.58 0.49 -0.40
C SER A 29 -16.42 0.58 1.11
N GLY A 30 -16.30 -0.57 1.77
CA GLY A 30 -16.28 -0.69 3.23
C GLY A 30 -17.67 -0.72 3.88
N GLY A 31 -17.68 -0.78 5.21
CA GLY A 31 -18.90 -0.75 6.02
C GLY A 31 -19.56 0.64 6.06
N THR A 32 -20.81 0.71 6.54
CA THR A 32 -21.64 1.94 6.57
C THR A 32 -20.98 3.13 7.26
N ASP A 33 -20.10 2.90 8.24
CA ASP A 33 -19.46 3.96 9.03
C ASP A 33 -18.01 4.29 8.64
N ALA A 34 -17.40 3.51 7.74
CA ALA A 34 -15.96 3.64 7.43
C ALA A 34 -15.60 5.04 6.90
N ARG A 35 -16.46 5.60 6.03
CA ARG A 35 -16.31 6.98 5.53
C ARG A 35 -16.34 8.01 6.64
N ALA A 36 -17.32 7.93 7.55
CA ALA A 36 -17.48 8.90 8.63
C ALA A 36 -16.30 8.84 9.61
N GLN A 37 -15.86 7.63 9.96
CA GLN A 37 -14.70 7.43 10.83
C GLN A 37 -13.41 7.99 10.20
N TYR A 38 -13.20 7.73 8.91
CA TYR A 38 -12.02 8.21 8.21
C TYR A 38 -12.01 9.74 8.01
N LEU A 39 -13.16 10.33 7.68
CA LEU A 39 -13.31 11.80 7.64
C LEU A 39 -13.07 12.43 9.01
N GLY A 40 -13.59 11.80 10.07
CA GLY A 40 -13.33 12.23 11.45
C GLY A 40 -11.85 12.14 11.82
N PHE A 41 -11.14 11.12 11.35
CA PHE A 41 -9.68 11.03 11.49
C PHE A 41 -8.97 12.19 10.78
N LEU A 42 -9.25 12.42 9.48
CA LEU A 42 -8.63 13.50 8.70
C LEU A 42 -8.86 14.88 9.33
N GLN A 43 -10.07 15.13 9.84
CA GLN A 43 -10.39 16.38 10.53
C GLN A 43 -9.61 16.52 11.84
N LYS A 44 -9.52 15.47 12.66
CA LYS A 44 -8.81 15.48 13.94
C LYS A 44 -7.30 15.63 13.79
N THR A 45 -6.72 15.13 12.70
CA THR A 45 -5.27 15.15 12.48
C THR A 45 -4.80 16.21 11.49
N LYS A 46 -5.73 17.01 10.93
CA LYS A 46 -5.47 17.89 9.78
C LYS A 46 -4.71 17.17 8.67
N GLY A 47 -5.08 15.91 8.40
CA GLY A 47 -4.41 15.10 7.39
C GLY A 47 -4.71 15.60 5.98
N HIS A 48 -3.68 15.78 5.15
CA HIS A 48 -3.88 16.10 3.73
C HIS A 48 -4.01 14.83 2.90
N ASN A 49 -5.07 14.75 2.10
CA ASN A 49 -5.38 13.64 1.19
C ASN A 49 -5.80 14.23 -0.17
N LYS A 50 -5.15 13.82 -1.26
CA LYS A 50 -5.54 14.20 -2.63
C LYS A 50 -6.22 13.01 -3.32
N SER A 51 -7.43 13.24 -3.82
CA SER A 51 -8.18 12.31 -4.67
C SER A 51 -8.89 13.12 -5.75
N THR A 52 -8.67 12.79 -7.03
CA THR A 52 -9.19 13.56 -8.17
C THR A 52 -10.12 12.77 -9.10
N GLU A 53 -10.42 11.50 -8.79
CA GLU A 53 -11.06 10.60 -9.75
C GLU A 53 -12.31 9.89 -9.21
N SER A 54 -13.12 9.36 -10.13
CA SER A 54 -14.22 8.45 -9.84
C SER A 54 -13.71 7.00 -9.80
N GLY A 55 -14.20 6.20 -8.84
CA GLY A 55 -13.74 4.83 -8.65
C GLY A 55 -13.84 4.37 -7.20
N ASN A 56 -13.42 3.14 -6.93
CA ASN A 56 -13.26 2.65 -5.56
C ASN A 56 -11.88 3.07 -5.03
N ILE A 57 -11.80 4.27 -4.45
CA ILE A 57 -10.53 4.83 -3.95
C ILE A 57 -10.45 4.50 -2.46
N ILE A 58 -9.74 3.43 -2.13
CA ILE A 58 -9.59 2.92 -0.75
C ILE A 58 -8.15 2.83 -0.30
N ASP A 59 -7.21 2.66 -1.23
CA ASP A 59 -5.80 2.89 -0.98
C ASP A 59 -5.51 4.38 -0.95
N ARG A 60 -4.92 4.84 0.16
CA ARG A 60 -4.74 6.27 0.41
C ARG A 60 -3.36 6.55 0.94
N VAL A 61 -2.86 7.74 0.58
CA VAL A 61 -1.68 8.34 1.18
C VAL A 61 -2.12 9.62 1.87
N VAL A 62 -1.85 9.72 3.17
CA VAL A 62 -2.17 10.87 4.02
C VAL A 62 -0.90 11.35 4.69
N THR A 63 -0.70 12.65 4.75
CA THR A 63 0.44 13.24 5.45
C THR A 63 0.02 14.41 6.34
N SER A 64 0.84 14.73 7.33
CA SER A 64 0.67 15.90 8.18
C SER A 64 0.71 17.18 7.35
N ALA A 65 -0.37 17.98 7.38
CA ALA A 65 -0.47 19.19 6.55
C ALA A 65 0.48 20.32 7.00
N ASP A 66 0.79 20.41 8.30
CA ASP A 66 1.52 21.55 8.88
C ASP A 66 2.95 21.71 8.35
N THR A 67 3.54 20.65 7.77
CA THR A 67 4.88 20.67 7.19
C THR A 67 4.89 20.36 5.70
N LEU A 68 3.73 20.29 5.05
CA LEU A 68 3.63 19.93 3.63
C LEU A 68 3.92 21.15 2.75
N LEU A 69 5.00 21.09 1.96
CA LEU A 69 5.28 22.09 0.93
C LEU A 69 4.52 21.79 -0.35
N ASP A 70 4.59 20.53 -0.79
CA ASP A 70 3.93 20.07 -2.00
C ASP A 70 3.76 18.55 -1.96
N SER A 71 2.79 18.07 -2.73
CA SER A 71 2.52 16.66 -2.87
C SER A 71 2.02 16.34 -4.27
N PHE A 72 2.51 15.22 -4.77
CA PHE A 72 2.08 14.62 -6.03
C PHE A 72 1.70 13.18 -5.80
N ILE A 73 0.61 12.74 -6.41
CA ILE A 73 0.16 11.35 -6.40
C ILE A 73 -0.07 10.93 -7.85
N GLU A 74 0.50 9.79 -8.21
CA GLU A 74 0.29 9.11 -9.47
C GLU A 74 -0.25 7.70 -9.21
N VAL A 75 -1.16 7.27 -10.05
CA VAL A 75 -1.75 5.92 -10.00
C VAL A 75 -1.31 5.21 -11.27
N GLY A 76 -0.91 3.95 -11.16
CA GLY A 76 -0.64 3.10 -12.31
C GLY A 76 -1.88 3.03 -13.20
N LYS A 77 -1.75 3.48 -14.45
CA LYS A 77 -2.87 3.56 -15.41
C LYS A 77 -2.62 2.71 -16.64
N LYS A 78 -1.36 2.43 -16.96
CA LYS A 78 -0.99 1.63 -18.13
C LYS A 78 -1.16 0.15 -17.83
N PRO A 79 -1.41 -0.68 -18.84
CA PRO A 79 -1.35 -2.14 -18.69
C PRO A 79 -0.01 -2.64 -18.15
N THR A 80 1.07 -1.89 -18.38
CA THR A 80 2.42 -2.17 -17.89
C THR A 80 2.66 -1.75 -16.44
N ASP A 81 1.77 -0.92 -15.85
CA ASP A 81 1.86 -0.48 -14.46
C ASP A 81 1.17 -1.48 -13.52
N TRP A 82 0.92 -2.70 -14.01
CA TRP A 82 0.23 -3.74 -13.28
C TRP A 82 1.17 -4.38 -12.24
N VAL A 83 0.63 -4.69 -11.06
CA VAL A 83 1.36 -5.32 -9.96
C VAL A 83 0.83 -6.75 -9.76
N PRO A 84 1.71 -7.76 -9.68
CA PRO A 84 1.30 -9.13 -9.41
C PRO A 84 0.55 -9.35 -8.11
N PHE A 85 -0.44 -10.24 -8.20
CA PHE A 85 -1.25 -10.73 -7.09
C PHE A 85 -2.11 -9.68 -6.37
N THR A 86 -2.49 -8.61 -7.07
CA THR A 86 -3.45 -7.63 -6.53
C THR A 86 -4.45 -7.18 -7.59
N ASP A 87 -5.68 -6.93 -7.17
CA ASP A 87 -6.71 -6.23 -7.96
C ASP A 87 -6.66 -4.70 -7.76
N HIS A 88 -5.74 -4.22 -6.92
CA HIS A 88 -5.46 -2.80 -6.70
C HIS A 88 -4.48 -2.28 -7.75
N ARG A 89 -4.44 -0.94 -7.90
CA ARG A 89 -3.45 -0.26 -8.75
C ARG A 89 -2.33 0.27 -7.87
N PRO A 90 -1.06 0.21 -8.31
CA PRO A 90 0.01 0.84 -7.54
C PRO A 90 -0.22 2.34 -7.46
N ILE A 91 0.07 2.90 -6.29
CA ILE A 91 0.06 4.33 -6.04
C ILE A 91 1.50 4.76 -5.74
N ALA A 92 1.98 5.75 -6.48
CA ALA A 92 3.24 6.42 -6.23
C ALA A 92 2.94 7.82 -5.69
N ALA A 93 3.40 8.13 -4.49
CA ALA A 93 3.27 9.45 -3.91
C ALA A 93 4.66 10.08 -3.71
N ARG A 94 4.79 11.34 -4.13
CA ARG A 94 5.93 12.20 -3.81
C ARG A 94 5.46 13.26 -2.83
N ILE A 95 6.07 13.30 -1.66
CA ILE A 95 5.72 14.22 -0.59
C ILE A 95 6.94 15.09 -0.32
N MET A 96 6.79 16.40 -0.46
CA MET A 96 7.82 17.38 -0.17
C MET A 96 7.46 18.06 1.14
N LEU A 97 8.26 17.82 2.17
CA LEU A 97 8.06 18.39 3.49
C LEU A 97 9.05 19.55 3.70
N TYR A 98 8.60 20.62 4.34
CA TYR A 98 9.50 21.63 4.86
C TYR A 98 10.16 21.05 6.11
N CYS A 99 11.49 21.06 6.14
CA CYS A 99 12.21 20.70 7.35
C CYS A 99 11.91 21.76 8.42
N PRO A 100 11.27 21.41 9.56
CA PRO A 100 11.10 22.35 10.64
C PRO A 100 12.49 22.83 11.08
N LYS A 101 12.68 24.14 11.26
CA LYS A 101 13.95 24.78 11.70
C LYS A 101 14.46 24.32 13.09
N LEU A 102 13.97 23.21 13.64
CA LEU A 102 14.23 22.73 14.99
C LEU A 102 15.28 21.61 15.08
N LEU A 103 15.87 21.17 13.96
CA LEU A 103 16.95 20.19 13.97
C LEU A 103 18.17 20.72 13.20
N GLU A 104 18.76 21.83 13.66
CA GLU A 104 20.10 22.26 13.23
C GLU A 104 21.21 21.24 13.57
N THR A 105 20.88 20.14 14.27
CA THR A 105 21.85 19.13 14.74
C THR A 105 21.83 17.79 14.00
N SER A 106 20.92 17.53 13.05
CA SER A 106 20.92 16.26 12.31
C SER A 106 21.36 16.45 10.86
N ASN A 107 22.67 16.46 10.62
CA ASN A 107 23.27 16.20 9.31
C ASN A 107 23.08 14.73 8.92
N GLN A 108 21.82 14.27 8.81
CA GLN A 108 21.54 12.97 8.20
C GLN A 108 21.55 13.16 6.68
N ASN A 109 22.71 12.88 6.10
CA ASN A 109 22.84 12.68 4.67
C ASN A 109 21.92 11.52 4.28
N TYR A 110 20.77 11.83 3.71
CA TYR A 110 19.92 10.82 3.06
C TYR A 110 20.67 10.32 1.82
N THR A 111 21.42 9.22 1.96
CA THR A 111 21.93 8.48 0.81
C THR A 111 20.74 7.93 0.04
N THR A 112 20.46 8.51 -1.13
CA THR A 112 19.58 7.92 -2.14
C THR A 112 20.17 6.57 -2.55
N LEU A 113 19.67 5.49 -1.95
CA LEU A 113 19.97 4.15 -2.45
C LEU A 113 19.45 4.06 -3.89
N PRO A 114 20.25 3.52 -4.83
CA PRO A 114 19.77 3.28 -6.18
C PRO A 114 18.56 2.35 -6.12
N ARG A 115 17.50 2.70 -6.84
CA ARG A 115 16.29 1.91 -6.95
C ARG A 115 16.64 0.56 -7.57
N GLN A 116 16.68 -0.49 -6.77
CA GLN A 116 16.92 -1.84 -7.27
C GLN A 116 15.73 -2.23 -8.16
N GLN A 117 15.97 -2.39 -9.45
CA GLN A 117 14.97 -2.85 -10.39
C GLN A 117 14.76 -4.34 -10.18
N VAL A 118 13.72 -4.70 -9.43
CA VAL A 118 13.32 -6.10 -9.26
C VAL A 118 12.55 -6.50 -10.51
N ASN A 119 13.14 -7.34 -11.36
CA ASN A 119 12.44 -7.97 -12.47
C ASN A 119 11.51 -9.05 -11.89
N ALA A 120 10.38 -8.63 -11.31
CA ALA A 120 9.37 -9.56 -10.85
C ALA A 120 8.68 -10.19 -12.07
N PRO A 121 8.38 -11.50 -12.05
CA PRO A 121 7.63 -12.15 -13.12
C PRO A 121 6.25 -11.49 -13.28
N CYS A 122 5.92 -11.08 -14.50
CA CYS A 122 4.59 -10.57 -14.84
C CYS A 122 3.59 -11.73 -14.83
N ILE A 123 2.76 -11.82 -13.80
CA ILE A 123 1.75 -12.88 -13.69
C ILE A 123 0.43 -12.40 -14.31
N VAL A 124 0.14 -12.83 -15.53
CA VAL A 124 -1.10 -12.40 -16.19
C VAL A 124 -2.33 -12.82 -15.37
N VAL A 125 -3.05 -11.82 -14.84
CA VAL A 125 -4.31 -12.01 -14.12
C VAL A 125 -5.40 -12.42 -15.12
N PRO A 126 -6.04 -13.59 -14.93
CA PRO A 126 -7.13 -14.02 -15.79
C PRO A 126 -8.33 -13.04 -15.76
N PRO A 127 -9.01 -12.81 -16.90
CA PRO A 127 -10.25 -12.02 -16.96
C PRO A 127 -11.35 -12.60 -16.06
N LYS A 128 -12.38 -11.79 -15.73
CA LYS A 128 -13.47 -12.21 -14.81
C LYS A 128 -14.19 -13.50 -15.25
N THR A 129 -14.27 -13.76 -16.55
CA THR A 129 -14.82 -15.00 -17.12
C THR A 129 -14.00 -16.24 -16.76
N GLU A 130 -12.75 -16.05 -16.38
CA GLU A 130 -11.77 -17.09 -16.05
C GLU A 130 -11.42 -17.11 -14.56
N LYS A 131 -12.32 -16.61 -13.70
CA LYS A 131 -12.10 -16.60 -12.24
C LYS A 131 -11.81 -18.00 -11.67
N HIS A 132 -12.30 -19.06 -12.33
CA HIS A 132 -12.00 -20.45 -11.97
C HIS A 132 -10.49 -20.75 -11.97
N LYS A 133 -9.69 -20.09 -12.82
CA LYS A 133 -8.23 -20.31 -12.88
C LYS A 133 -7.51 -19.95 -11.57
N TYR A 134 -8.04 -19.01 -10.79
CA TYR A 134 -7.50 -18.72 -9.46
C TYR A 134 -7.77 -19.86 -8.48
N GLU A 135 -8.96 -20.42 -8.55
CA GLU A 135 -9.36 -21.54 -7.72
C GLU A 135 -8.55 -22.78 -8.09
N ASP A 136 -8.39 -23.06 -9.39
CA ASP A 136 -7.57 -24.16 -9.90
C ASP A 136 -6.09 -23.98 -9.51
N PHE A 137 -5.54 -22.77 -9.65
CA PHE A 137 -4.18 -22.46 -9.24
C PHE A 137 -4.00 -22.64 -7.73
N ARG A 138 -4.93 -22.12 -6.92
CA ARG A 138 -4.92 -22.30 -5.47
C ARG A 138 -4.94 -23.78 -5.09
N ILE A 139 -5.84 -24.56 -5.68
CA ILE A 139 -5.94 -26.01 -5.44
C ILE A 139 -4.63 -26.70 -5.84
N ALA A 140 -4.03 -26.32 -6.97
CA ALA A 140 -2.77 -26.89 -7.44
C ALA A 140 -1.60 -26.58 -6.50
N ILE A 141 -1.48 -25.33 -6.04
CA ILE A 141 -0.45 -24.93 -5.07
C ILE A 141 -0.69 -25.62 -3.72
N ASP A 142 -1.91 -25.59 -3.18
CA ASP A 142 -2.26 -26.26 -1.91
C ASP A 142 -1.97 -27.77 -1.95
N LYS A 143 -2.12 -28.39 -3.12
CA LYS A 143 -1.75 -29.79 -3.34
C LYS A 143 -0.23 -29.93 -3.36
N LYS A 144 0.49 -29.13 -4.15
CA LYS A 144 1.96 -29.15 -4.24
C LYS A 144 2.61 -28.92 -2.87
N THR A 145 2.16 -27.91 -2.12
CA THR A 145 2.62 -27.60 -0.75
C THR A 145 2.37 -28.75 0.25
N ARG A 146 1.31 -29.55 0.04
CA ARG A 146 1.07 -30.76 0.83
C ARG A 146 1.96 -31.91 0.42
N ASP A 147 2.04 -32.19 -0.89
CA ASP A 147 2.82 -33.29 -1.45
C ASP A 147 4.33 -33.13 -1.16
N GLU A 148 4.84 -31.90 -1.18
CA GLU A 148 6.25 -31.57 -0.89
C GLU A 148 6.52 -31.33 0.61
N GLY A 149 5.51 -31.46 1.48
CA GLY A 149 5.67 -31.28 2.93
C GLY A 149 5.93 -29.84 3.38
N LEU A 150 5.87 -28.86 2.47
CA LEU A 150 6.19 -27.44 2.74
C LEU A 150 5.29 -26.83 3.83
N HIS A 151 4.04 -27.29 3.96
CA HIS A 151 3.11 -26.86 5.01
C HIS A 151 3.58 -27.14 6.45
N SER A 152 4.61 -27.96 6.63
CA SER A 152 5.18 -28.30 7.94
C SER A 152 6.41 -27.46 8.32
N ILE A 153 6.93 -26.65 7.39
CA ILE A 153 8.11 -25.81 7.62
C ILE A 153 7.69 -24.58 8.44
N VAL A 154 8.34 -24.38 9.59
CA VAL A 154 8.21 -23.17 10.40
C VAL A 154 9.22 -22.15 9.87
N VAL A 155 8.74 -20.97 9.48
CA VAL A 155 9.60 -19.88 8.98
C VAL A 155 10.13 -19.09 10.17
N ASP A 156 11.24 -19.55 10.73
CA ASP A 156 11.95 -18.90 11.84
C ASP A 156 13.32 -18.33 11.43
N SER A 157 13.77 -18.60 10.21
CA SER A 157 15.03 -18.09 9.66
C SER A 157 14.90 -17.67 8.18
N PRO A 158 15.81 -16.80 7.68
CA PRO A 158 15.89 -16.46 6.26
C PRO A 158 16.09 -17.68 5.34
N GLU A 159 16.82 -18.70 5.81
CA GLU A 159 17.05 -19.95 5.07
C GLU A 159 15.76 -20.77 4.94
N ALA A 160 14.98 -20.86 6.02
CA ALA A 160 13.65 -21.49 5.99
C ALA A 160 12.68 -20.73 5.07
N PHE A 161 12.78 -19.40 5.03
CA PHE A 161 12.03 -18.56 4.09
C PHE A 161 12.44 -18.86 2.64
N THR A 162 13.74 -18.84 2.32
CA THR A 162 14.23 -19.16 0.97
C THR A 162 13.82 -20.57 0.54
N GLN A 163 13.94 -21.57 1.42
CA GLN A 163 13.52 -22.94 1.12
C GLN A 163 12.03 -23.05 0.78
N LEU A 164 11.16 -22.28 1.43
CA LEU A 164 9.72 -22.29 1.15
C LEU A 164 9.40 -21.67 -0.23
N TYR A 165 10.15 -20.65 -0.63
CA TYR A 165 9.86 -19.85 -1.83
C TYR A 165 10.65 -20.27 -3.08
N ASP A 166 11.77 -20.97 -2.95
CA ASP A 166 12.54 -21.50 -4.09
C ASP A 166 11.85 -22.72 -4.74
N VAL A 167 11.00 -23.41 -3.99
CA VAL A 167 10.32 -24.62 -4.46
C VAL A 167 9.00 -24.29 -5.19
N LEU A 168 8.40 -23.12 -4.92
CA LEU A 168 7.13 -22.68 -5.49
C LEU A 168 7.28 -22.09 -6.89
#